data_AF-A0AAV8XX14-F1
#
_entry.id   AF-A0AAV8XX14-F1
#
_cell.length_a   1.000
_cell.length_b   1.000
_cell.length_c   1.000
_cell.angle_alpha   90.00
_cell.angle_beta   90.00
_cell.angle_gamma   90.00
#
_symmetry.space_group_name_H-M   'P 1'
#
loop_
_entity.id
_entity.type
_entity.pdbx_description
1 polymer ?
#
loop_
_entity_poly.entity_id
_entity_poly.type
_entity_poly.pdbx_seq_one_letter_code
_entity_poly.pdbx_strand_id
1 'polypeptide(L)'
;MQNPEEVNVWAGIIGENTIGSFFIDGNLNGETYLALLQNNVVPTMANLYPAEGNPQLPGNAIWFQQNGALAHNEVNVRQYLHTIFPNRWRRQK
;
A
#
# COMPACT_ATOMS: atom_id res chain seq x y z
N MET A 1 -9.60 1.20 20.24
CA MET A 1 -9.86 -0.21 20.55
C MET A 1 -10.81 -0.71 19.49
N GLN A 2 -10.39 -1.65 18.64
CA GLN A 2 -11.32 -2.41 17.81
C GLN A 2 -12.21 -3.29 18.68
N ASN A 3 -13.47 -3.43 18.26
CA ASN A 3 -14.33 -4.50 18.73
C ASN A 3 -13.87 -5.84 18.14
N PRO A 4 -14.04 -6.97 18.84
CA PRO A 4 -13.58 -8.30 18.40
C PRO A 4 -14.24 -8.84 17.11
N GLU A 5 -15.09 -8.07 16.43
CA GLU A 5 -15.82 -8.45 15.23
C GLU A 5 -15.44 -7.65 13.97
N GLU A 6 -14.54 -6.67 14.07
CA GLU A 6 -14.13 -5.84 12.92
C GLU A 6 -12.78 -6.28 12.35
N VAL A 7 -12.79 -6.67 11.07
CA VAL A 7 -11.59 -7.06 10.32
C VAL A 7 -11.23 -5.96 9.33
N ASN A 8 -9.98 -5.51 9.34
CA ASN A 8 -9.49 -4.58 8.31
C ASN A 8 -8.93 -5.37 7.13
N VAL A 9 -9.35 -4.96 5.94
CA VAL A 9 -8.90 -5.54 4.68
C VAL A 9 -8.38 -4.44 3.79
N TRP A 10 -7.25 -4.70 3.13
CA TRP A 10 -6.76 -3.90 2.02
C TRP A 10 -7.02 -4.63 0.71
N ALA A 11 -7.57 -3.91 -0.26
CA ALA A 11 -7.66 -4.33 -1.64
C ALA A 11 -7.37 -3.13 -2.55
N GLY A 12 -6.70 -3.39 -3.67
CA GLY A 12 -6.34 -2.41 -4.67
C GLY A 12 -6.77 -2.86 -6.06
N ILE A 13 -6.80 -1.92 -6.99
CA ILE A 13 -7.11 -2.17 -8.40
C ILE A 13 -5.99 -1.54 -9.23
N ILE A 14 -5.46 -2.29 -10.20
CA ILE A 14 -4.51 -1.82 -11.20
C ILE A 14 -5.03 -2.19 -12.58
N GLY A 15 -5.41 -1.18 -13.37
CA GLY A 15 -6.09 -1.40 -14.65
C GLY A 15 -7.39 -2.17 -14.44
N GLU A 16 -7.50 -3.33 -15.07
CA GLU A 16 -8.66 -4.23 -14.95
C GLU A 16 -8.46 -5.32 -13.89
N ASN A 17 -7.31 -5.35 -13.22
CA ASN A 17 -6.94 -6.40 -12.28
C ASN A 17 -7.10 -5.93 -10.83
N THR A 18 -7.65 -6.80 -9.98
CA THR A 18 -7.63 -6.62 -8.53
C THR A 18 -6.32 -7.14 -7.93
N ILE A 19 -5.81 -6.44 -6.92
CA ILE A 19 -4.66 -6.84 -6.11
C ILE A 19 -5.11 -6.87 -4.64
N GLY A 20 -4.84 -7.97 -3.93
CA GLY A 20 -5.44 -8.21 -2.61
C GLY A 20 -6.74 -9.02 -2.71
N SER A 21 -7.34 -9.52 -1.63
CA SER A 21 -7.43 -9.02 -0.25
C SER A 21 -6.28 -9.38 0.69
N PHE A 22 -5.73 -8.37 1.36
CA PHE A 22 -4.81 -8.56 2.49
C PHE A 22 -5.47 -8.17 3.80
N PHE A 23 -5.39 -9.06 4.77
CA PHE A 23 -5.93 -8.83 6.10
C PHE A 23 -4.90 -8.10 6.97
N ILE A 24 -5.36 -7.11 7.73
CA ILE A 24 -4.53 -6.41 8.69
C ILE A 24 -4.96 -6.89 10.07
N ASP A 25 -4.05 -7.60 10.73
CA ASP A 25 -4.29 -8.10 12.08
C ASP A 25 -4.25 -6.95 13.09
N GLY A 26 -5.31 -6.84 13.88
CA GLY A 26 -5.44 -5.82 14.92
C GLY A 26 -5.72 -4.40 14.40
N ASN A 27 -5.33 -3.40 15.20
CA ASN A 27 -5.70 -2.00 14.95
C ASN A 27 -4.94 -1.42 13.75
N LEU A 28 -5.69 -0.96 12.74
CA LEU A 28 -5.14 -0.17 11.64
C LEU A 28 -4.51 1.14 12.16
N ASN A 29 -3.19 1.18 12.17
CA ASN A 29 -2.37 2.36 12.45
C ASN A 29 -1.24 2.46 11.41
N GLY A 30 -0.39 3.49 11.50
CA GLY A 30 0.69 3.71 10.55
C GLY A 30 1.71 2.58 10.50
N GLU A 31 2.03 1.95 11.63
CA GLU A 31 2.99 0.84 11.69
C GLU A 31 2.43 -0.41 11.02
N THR A 32 1.20 -0.81 11.38
CA THR A 32 0.55 -1.98 10.78
C THR A 32 0.32 -1.78 9.28
N TYR A 33 -0.03 -0.56 8.88
CA TYR A 33 -0.23 -0.23 7.46
C TYR A 33 1.10 -0.22 6.70
N LEU A 34 2.16 0.33 7.28
CA LEU A 34 3.50 0.29 6.67
C LEU A 34 3.99 -1.15 6.50
N ALA A 35 3.82 -1.99 7.53
CA ALA A 35 4.18 -3.40 7.47
C ALA A 35 3.42 -4.13 6.34
N LEU A 36 2.12 -3.88 6.21
CA LEU A 36 1.32 -4.40 5.10
C LEU A 36 1.89 -3.95 3.74
N LEU A 37 2.22 -2.67 3.60
CA LEU A 37 2.78 -2.13 2.35
C LEU A 37 4.09 -2.84 1.97
N GLN A 38 5.00 -2.96 2.93
CA GLN A 38 6.33 -3.54 2.75
C GLN A 38 6.31 -5.04 2.47
N ASN A 39 5.48 -5.78 3.19
CA ASN A 39 5.54 -7.24 3.19
C ASN A 39 4.60 -7.88 2.16
N ASN A 40 3.53 -7.18 1.77
CA ASN A 40 2.48 -7.77 0.94
C ASN A 40 2.21 -6.95 -0.31
N VAL A 41 1.79 -5.70 -0.15
CA VAL A 41 1.24 -4.90 -1.26
C VAL A 41 2.31 -4.56 -2.29
N VAL A 42 3.43 -3.97 -1.88
CA VAL A 42 4.52 -3.58 -2.80
C VAL A 42 5.17 -4.79 -3.48
N PRO A 43 5.54 -5.87 -2.77
CA PRO A 43 6.07 -7.08 -3.41
C PRO A 43 5.09 -7.69 -4.41
N THR A 44 3.78 -7.73 -4.09
CA THR A 44 2.78 -8.27 -5.01
C THR A 44 2.69 -7.43 -6.29
N MET A 45 2.69 -6.10 -6.17
CA MET A 45 2.72 -5.23 -7.35
C MET A 45 4.01 -5.39 -8.16
N ALA A 46 5.16 -5.53 -7.50
CA ALA A 46 6.45 -5.74 -8.17
C ALA A 46 6.49 -7.08 -8.92
N ASN A 47 5.91 -8.15 -8.35
CA ASN A 47 5.84 -9.45 -9.01
C ASN A 47 4.94 -9.43 -10.25
N LEU A 48 3.82 -8.71 -10.20
CA LEU A 48 2.87 -8.63 -11.32
C LEU A 48 3.32 -7.63 -12.40
N TYR A 49 3.92 -6.53 -11.96
CA TYR A 49 4.30 -5.40 -12.80
C TYR A 49 5.68 -4.87 -12.39
N PRO A 50 6.75 -5.63 -12.67
CA PRO A 50 8.11 -5.28 -12.23
C PRO A 50 8.62 -4.02 -12.92
N ALA A 51 9.43 -3.23 -12.21
CA ALA A 51 10.19 -2.16 -12.82
C ALA A 51 11.36 -2.71 -13.65
N GLU A 52 11.62 -2.08 -14.78
CA GLU A 52 12.80 -2.35 -15.59
C GLU A 52 14.06 -2.03 -14.79
N GLY A 53 15.01 -2.96 -14.74
CA GLY A 53 16.26 -2.82 -14.00
C GLY A 53 16.17 -2.99 -12.48
N ASN A 54 14.97 -3.05 -11.89
CA ASN A 54 14.77 -3.41 -10.49
C ASN A 54 13.43 -4.14 -10.25
N PRO A 55 13.37 -5.47 -10.46
CA PRO A 55 12.13 -6.23 -10.38
C PRO A 55 11.57 -6.36 -8.95
N GLN A 56 12.29 -5.90 -7.92
CA GLN A 56 11.77 -5.83 -6.55
C GLN A 56 10.87 -4.60 -6.33
N LEU A 57 10.79 -3.68 -7.30
CA LEU A 57 9.95 -2.49 -7.25
C LEU A 57 8.81 -2.55 -8.27
N PRO A 58 7.65 -1.95 -7.95
CA PRO A 58 6.57 -1.78 -8.91
C PRO A 58 6.97 -0.83 -10.03
N GLY A 59 6.60 -1.18 -11.26
CA GLY A 59 6.93 -0.47 -12.48
C GLY A 59 6.60 1.02 -12.46
N ASN A 60 7.39 1.82 -13.18
CA ASN A 60 7.32 3.28 -13.17
C ASN A 60 5.99 3.86 -13.68
N ALA A 61 5.23 3.09 -14.45
CA ALA A 61 3.89 3.48 -14.92
C ALA A 61 2.81 3.38 -13.82
N ILE A 62 3.09 2.70 -12.70
CA ILE A 62 2.11 2.50 -11.63
C ILE A 62 2.05 3.75 -10.74
N TRP A 63 0.82 4.26 -10.59
CA TRP A 63 0.50 5.31 -9.63
C TRP A 63 -0.18 4.71 -8.41
N PHE A 64 0.29 5.08 -7.21
CA PHE A 64 -0.32 4.64 -5.97
C PHE A 64 -1.28 5.72 -5.43
N GLN A 65 -2.54 5.37 -5.21
CA GLN A 65 -3.54 6.30 -4.66
C GLN A 65 -4.19 5.72 -3.39
N GLN A 66 -4.30 6.56 -2.35
CA GLN A 66 -4.99 6.19 -1.10
C GLN A 66 -5.85 7.35 -0.55
N ASN A 67 -6.80 7.01 0.32
CA ASN A 67 -7.64 8.00 1.01
C ASN A 67 -6.90 8.66 2.19
N GLY A 68 -7.54 9.65 2.81
CA GLY A 68 -6.99 10.43 3.92
C GLY A 68 -7.09 9.79 5.30
N ALA A 69 -7.28 8.48 5.45
CA ALA A 69 -7.37 7.84 6.76
C ALA A 69 -6.12 8.11 7.63
N LEU A 70 -6.29 8.18 8.95
CA LEU A 70 -5.20 8.58 9.87
C LEU A 70 -3.95 7.70 9.71
N ALA A 71 -4.12 6.38 9.65
CA ALA A 71 -3.03 5.43 9.44
C ALA A 71 -2.23 5.68 8.15
N HIS A 72 -2.89 6.14 7.08
CA HIS A 72 -2.25 6.42 5.79
C HIS A 72 -1.46 7.74 5.79
N ASN A 73 -1.71 8.62 6.77
CA ASN A 73 -1.11 9.94 6.87
C ASN A 73 0.15 9.97 7.75
N GLU A 74 0.43 8.87 8.45
CA GLU A 74 1.60 8.75 9.32
C GLU A 74 2.90 9.00 8.53
N VAL A 75 3.87 9.63 9.20
CA VAL A 75 5.09 10.13 8.55
C VAL A 75 5.88 8.99 7.90
N ASN A 76 6.00 7.87 8.59
CA ASN A 76 6.70 6.67 8.13
C ASN A 76 6.08 6.08 6.84
N VAL A 77 4.76 6.00 6.76
CA VAL A 77 4.01 5.54 5.59
C VAL A 77 4.28 6.46 4.39
N ARG A 78 4.19 7.79 4.60
CA ARG A 78 4.42 8.76 3.52
C ARG A 78 5.87 8.75 3.03
N GLN A 79 6.84 8.63 3.93
CA GLN A 79 8.24 8.50 3.57
C GLN A 79 8.48 7.25 2.72
N TYR A 80 7.94 6.11 3.15
CA TYR A 80 8.04 4.87 2.40
C TYR A 80 7.42 4.99 1.01
N LEU A 81 6.20 5.52 0.90
CA LEU A 81 5.55 5.74 -0.40
C LEU A 81 6.32 6.72 -1.29
N HIS A 82 6.97 7.74 -0.72
CA HIS A 82 7.82 8.64 -1.48
C HIS A 82 9.08 7.94 -2.04
N THR A 83 9.64 6.98 -1.30
CA THR A 83 10.77 6.16 -1.76
C THR A 83 10.37 5.17 -2.84
N ILE A 84 9.26 4.45 -2.68
CA ILE A 84 8.84 3.41 -3.63
C ILE A 84 8.18 4.02 -4.88
N PHE A 85 7.41 5.09 -4.70
CA PHE A 85 6.61 5.74 -5.75
C PHE A 85 7.02 7.22 -5.93
N PRO A 86 8.28 7.55 -6.23
CA PRO A 86 8.73 8.94 -6.32
C PRO A 86 7.92 9.70 -7.37
N ASN A 87 7.28 10.79 -6.95
CA ASN A 87 6.39 11.64 -7.76
C ASN A 87 5.16 10.95 -8.39
N ARG A 88 4.87 9.70 -8.01
CA ARG A 88 3.80 8.87 -8.56
C ARG A 88 2.90 8.24 -7.49
N TRP A 89 2.80 8.90 -6.33
CA TRP A 89 1.76 8.61 -5.36
C TRP A 89 0.92 9.84 -5.05
N ARG A 90 -0.37 9.62 -4.80
CA ARG A 90 -1.34 10.67 -4.48
C ARG A 90 -2.19 10.26 -3.29
N ARG A 91 -2.64 11.27 -2.55
CA ARG A 91 -3.64 11.12 -1.49
C ARG A 91 -4.84 11.97 -1.84
N GLN A 92 -6.05 11.46 -1.63
CA GLN A 92 -7.23 12.32 -1.59
C GLN A 92 -7.24 13.11 -0.28
N LYS A 93 -7.37 14.44 -0.39
CA LYS A 93 -7.49 15.33 0.76
C LYS A 93 -8.82 15.13 1.47
#